data_AF-A0A1E5XTK9-F1
#
_entry.id   AF-A0A1E5XTK9-F1
#
_cell.length_a   1.000
_cell.length_b   1.000
_cell.length_c   1.000
_cell.angle_alpha   90.00
_cell.angle_beta   90.00
_cell.angle_gamma   90.00
#
_symmetry.space_group_name_H-M   'P 1'
#
loop_
_entity.id
_entity.type
_entity.pdbx_description
1 polymer ?
#
loop_
_entity_poly.entity_id
_entity_poly.type
_entity_poly.pdbx_seq_one_letter_code
_entity_poly.pdbx_strand_id
1 'polypeptide(L)'
;MLVRLEHPLAAARRLAPHVTQVHIDDAALSFDGDTALRRHLASVGEGIIDWPSLLALLPAAKPLIELHRGQFAIPAFDQEWLASQPYIQLGEYAALVHAARRKREQLPIDQNDITLRLPAALALVAGR
;
A
#
# COMPACT_ATOMS: atom_id res chain seq x y z
N MET A 1 -6.85 -3.39 -0.25
CA MET A 1 -6.69 -2.03 -0.79
C MET A 1 -5.69 -1.99 -1.95
N LEU A 2 -4.38 -1.85 -1.78
CA LEU A 2 -3.45 -1.70 -2.93
C LEU A 2 -3.53 -2.81 -3.99
N VAL A 3 -3.56 -4.08 -3.56
CA VAL A 3 -3.70 -5.24 -4.47
C VAL A 3 -5.08 -5.37 -5.14
N ARG A 4 -6.01 -4.49 -4.76
CA ARG A 4 -7.35 -4.34 -5.35
C ARG A 4 -7.52 -2.98 -6.04
N LEU A 5 -6.39 -2.29 -6.33
CA LEU A 5 -6.33 -0.97 -6.98
C LEU A 5 -7.12 0.13 -6.28
N GLU A 6 -6.98 0.10 -4.97
CA GLU A 6 -7.73 0.90 -4.06
C GLU A 6 -6.69 1.80 -3.32
N HIS A 7 -6.88 3.13 -3.35
CA HIS A 7 -5.96 4.10 -2.76
C HIS A 7 -6.04 4.10 -1.22
N PRO A 8 -4.94 3.83 -0.48
CA PRO A 8 -4.95 3.56 0.96
C PRO A 8 -5.77 4.53 1.80
N LEU A 9 -5.53 5.83 1.62
CA LEU A 9 -6.21 6.88 2.40
C LEU A 9 -7.72 6.99 2.05
N ALA A 10 -8.09 6.67 0.82
CA ALA A 10 -9.48 6.78 0.36
C ALA A 10 -10.35 5.66 0.96
N ALA A 11 -9.90 4.39 1.03
CA ALA A 11 -10.67 3.39 1.77
C ALA A 11 -10.54 3.56 3.25
N ALA A 12 -9.38 3.98 3.77
CA ALA A 12 -9.29 4.27 5.20
C ALA A 12 -10.40 5.27 5.60
N ARG A 13 -10.69 6.28 4.75
CA ARG A 13 -11.80 7.21 4.97
C ARG A 13 -13.18 6.55 4.87
N ARG A 14 -13.41 5.68 3.88
CA ARG A 14 -14.67 4.92 3.76
C ARG A 14 -14.92 4.00 4.96
N LEU A 15 -13.86 3.40 5.49
CA LEU A 15 -13.91 2.38 6.54
C LEU A 15 -13.72 2.96 7.94
N ALA A 16 -13.35 4.23 8.09
CA ALA A 16 -12.94 4.83 9.37
C ALA A 16 -13.86 4.52 10.56
N PRO A 17 -15.20 4.53 10.45
CA PRO A 17 -16.09 4.20 11.58
C PRO A 17 -15.94 2.76 12.10
N HIS A 18 -15.34 1.87 11.31
CA HIS A 18 -15.24 0.44 11.59
C HIS A 18 -13.79 -0.02 11.86
N VAL A 19 -12.80 0.86 11.74
CA VAL A 19 -11.39 0.49 11.90
C VAL A 19 -10.95 0.65 13.35
N THR A 20 -10.56 -0.47 13.97
CA THR A 20 -10.04 -0.52 15.35
C THR A 20 -8.54 -0.78 15.42
N GLN A 21 -7.94 -1.28 14.34
CA GLN A 21 -6.53 -1.64 14.25
C GLN A 21 -5.99 -1.33 12.85
N VAL A 22 -4.73 -0.92 12.76
CA VAL A 22 -4.01 -0.67 11.51
C VAL A 22 -2.73 -1.48 11.49
N HIS A 23 -2.54 -2.32 10.47
CA HIS A 23 -1.32 -3.09 10.29
C HIS A 23 -0.29 -2.23 9.56
N ILE A 24 0.86 -1.99 10.19
CA ILE A 24 1.96 -1.19 9.66
C ILE A 24 2.81 -2.09 8.77
N ASP A 25 2.65 -1.92 7.46
CA ASP A 25 3.48 -2.52 6.42
C ASP A 25 3.39 -1.67 5.16
N ASP A 26 4.48 -1.01 4.77
CA ASP A 26 4.47 -0.13 3.60
C ASP A 26 4.70 -0.90 2.30
N ALA A 27 4.25 -0.32 1.21
CA ALA A 27 4.34 -0.94 -0.09
C ALA A 27 4.52 0.09 -1.19
N ALA A 28 5.15 -0.33 -2.28
CA ALA A 28 5.22 0.40 -3.53
C ALA A 28 4.59 -0.41 -4.66
N LEU A 29 4.24 0.27 -5.74
CA LEU A 29 3.81 -0.34 -6.99
C LEU A 29 4.86 -0.11 -8.07
N SER A 30 5.01 -1.09 -8.95
CA SER A 30 5.83 -1.00 -10.17
C SER A 30 5.04 -1.63 -11.32
N PHE A 31 5.45 -1.33 -12.54
CA PHE A 31 4.99 -2.08 -13.71
C PHE A 31 5.65 -3.47 -13.72
N ASP A 32 4.86 -4.50 -13.99
CA ASP A 32 5.31 -5.87 -14.19
C ASP A 32 5.03 -6.26 -15.64
N GLY A 33 6.03 -6.02 -16.49
CA GLY A 33 5.86 -6.00 -17.93
C GLY A 33 4.86 -4.91 -18.36
N ASP A 34 4.11 -5.19 -19.43
CA ASP A 34 3.16 -4.26 -20.03
C ASP A 34 1.70 -4.52 -19.61
N THR A 35 1.44 -5.61 -18.87
CA THR A 35 0.07 -6.11 -18.62
C THR A 35 -0.34 -6.12 -17.15
N ALA A 36 0.59 -5.87 -16.22
CA ALA A 36 0.30 -5.91 -14.80
C ALA A 36 1.03 -4.80 -14.03
N LEU A 37 0.53 -4.56 -12.81
CA LEU A 37 1.29 -3.91 -11.76
C LEU A 37 1.74 -4.96 -10.75
N ARG A 38 2.84 -4.70 -10.05
CA ARG A 38 3.27 -5.51 -8.92
C ARG A 38 3.38 -4.69 -7.66
N ARG A 39 2.88 -5.25 -6.56
CA ARG A 39 3.13 -4.73 -5.22
C ARG A 39 4.41 -5.32 -4.66
N HIS A 40 5.32 -4.43 -4.26
CA HIS A 40 6.51 -4.76 -3.48
C HIS A 40 6.37 -4.17 -2.07
N LEU A 41 6.88 -4.85 -1.05
CA LEU A 41 6.96 -4.23 0.28
C LEU A 41 8.10 -3.22 0.30
N ALA A 42 7.95 -2.19 1.09
CA ALA A 42 8.91 -1.11 1.27
C ALA A 42 9.08 -0.82 2.75
N SER A 43 10.18 -0.18 3.14
CA SER A 43 10.26 0.44 4.45
C SER A 43 9.21 1.55 4.56
N VAL A 44 8.69 1.78 5.77
CA VAL A 44 7.79 2.90 6.03
C VAL A 44 8.43 4.21 5.57
N GLY A 45 7.70 4.97 4.76
CA GLY A 45 8.17 6.24 4.19
C GLY A 45 8.91 6.09 2.86
N GLU A 46 9.29 4.87 2.48
CA GLU A 46 9.80 4.58 1.15
C GLU A 46 8.69 4.07 0.23
N GLY A 47 7.54 3.62 0.75
CA GLY A 47 6.41 3.18 -0.06
C GLY A 47 5.54 4.32 -0.57
N ILE A 48 4.28 4.00 -0.88
CA ILE A 48 3.28 4.96 -1.39
C ILE A 48 2.18 5.27 -0.38
N ILE A 49 2.25 4.70 0.83
CA ILE A 49 1.26 4.95 1.87
C ILE A 49 1.64 6.23 2.63
N ASP A 50 0.74 7.21 2.63
CA ASP A 50 0.83 8.39 3.50
C ASP A 50 0.41 8.00 4.93
N TRP A 51 1.36 7.46 5.68
CA TRP A 51 1.17 7.01 7.05
C TRP A 51 0.73 8.13 8.01
N PRO A 52 1.34 9.34 8.01
CA PRO A 52 0.88 10.44 8.86
C PRO A 52 -0.60 10.75 8.66
N SER A 53 -1.04 10.94 7.41
CA SER A 53 -2.44 11.24 7.11
C SER A 53 -3.37 10.08 7.46
N LEU A 54 -2.95 8.84 7.22
CA LEU A 54 -3.74 7.64 7.52
C LEU A 54 -3.94 7.45 9.03
N LEU A 55 -2.89 7.65 9.83
CA LEU A 55 -2.96 7.52 11.29
C LEU A 55 -3.70 8.69 11.94
N ALA A 56 -3.59 9.90 11.38
CA ALA A 56 -4.38 11.06 11.81
C ALA A 56 -5.87 10.88 11.53
N LEU A 57 -6.21 10.24 10.41
CA LEU A 57 -7.59 9.89 10.05
C LEU A 57 -8.20 8.84 10.99
N LEU A 58 -7.36 7.99 11.61
CA LEU A 58 -7.77 6.85 12.44
C LEU A 58 -7.20 6.96 13.87
N PRO A 59 -7.53 8.02 14.63
CA PRO A 59 -6.87 8.34 15.89
C PRO A 59 -7.09 7.27 16.97
N ALA A 60 -8.25 6.60 16.96
CA ALA A 60 -8.58 5.55 17.92
C ALA A 60 -8.05 4.16 17.53
N ALA A 61 -7.59 3.98 16.28
CA ALA A 61 -7.12 2.70 15.80
C ALA A 61 -5.72 2.38 16.35
N LYS A 62 -5.53 1.16 16.86
CA LYS A 62 -4.25 0.70 17.40
C LYS A 62 -3.30 0.34 16.25
N PRO A 63 -2.07 0.88 16.20
CA PRO A 63 -1.09 0.45 15.21
C PRO A 63 -0.48 -0.89 15.66
N LEU A 64 -0.37 -1.84 14.73
CA LEU A 64 0.30 -3.12 14.92
C LEU A 64 1.37 -3.28 13.84
N ILE A 65 2.62 -3.52 14.22
CA ILE A 65 3.68 -3.80 13.25
C ILE A 65 3.54 -5.25 12.80
N GLU A 66 3.20 -5.47 11.53
CA GLU A 66 3.01 -6.79 10.94
C GLU A 66 3.68 -6.82 9.56
N LEU A 67 4.93 -7.27 9.52
CA LEU A 67 5.77 -7.23 8.33
C LEU A 67 5.65 -8.53 7.53
N HIS A 68 5.12 -8.45 6.33
CA HIS A 68 4.89 -9.61 5.47
C HIS A 68 6.09 -9.91 4.55
N ARG A 69 5.98 -10.94 3.72
CA ARG A 69 6.87 -11.18 2.56
C ARG A 69 6.12 -11.24 1.23
N GLY A 70 4.80 -11.07 1.26
CA GLY A 70 3.93 -11.30 0.12
C GLY A 70 4.12 -10.26 -0.97
N GLN A 71 4.48 -10.69 -2.18
CA GLN A 71 4.45 -9.86 -3.38
C GLN A 71 3.33 -10.34 -4.28
N PHE A 72 2.58 -9.39 -4.84
CA PHE A 72 1.37 -9.71 -5.60
C PHE A 72 1.41 -9.01 -6.95
N ALA A 73 1.24 -9.80 -8.01
CA ALA A 73 0.85 -9.26 -9.32
C ALA A 73 -0.61 -8.83 -9.26
N ILE A 74 -0.91 -7.73 -9.94
CA ILE A 74 -2.23 -7.10 -10.00
C ILE A 74 -2.58 -6.98 -11.48
N PRO A 75 -3.69 -7.55 -11.97
CA PRO A 75 -4.12 -7.50 -13.37
C PRO A 75 -4.67 -6.12 -13.74
N ALA A 76 -3.87 -5.07 -13.53
CA ALA A 76 -4.34 -3.68 -13.54
C ALA A 76 -4.82 -3.19 -14.91
N PHE A 77 -4.53 -3.93 -15.98
CA PHE A 77 -4.94 -3.59 -17.34
C PHE A 77 -5.87 -4.66 -17.96
N ASP A 78 -6.28 -5.66 -17.16
CA ASP A 78 -7.24 -6.68 -17.57
C ASP A 78 -8.67 -6.17 -17.35
N GLN A 79 -9.44 -6.06 -18.43
CA GLN A 79 -10.78 -5.46 -18.39
C GLN A 79 -11.79 -6.31 -17.60
N GLU A 80 -11.73 -7.63 -17.72
CA GLU A 80 -12.65 -8.53 -17.03
C GLU A 80 -12.37 -8.53 -15.52
N TRP A 81 -11.09 -8.56 -15.15
CA TRP A 81 -10.68 -8.45 -13.76
C TRP A 81 -11.09 -7.10 -13.17
N LEU A 82 -10.85 -5.99 -13.88
CA LEU A 82 -11.25 -4.65 -13.43
C LEU A 82 -12.77 -4.54 -13.23
N ALA A 83 -13.56 -5.08 -14.16
CA ALA A 83 -15.02 -5.11 -14.05
C ALA A 83 -15.52 -5.92 -12.83
N SER A 84 -14.74 -6.91 -12.39
CA SER A 84 -15.05 -7.72 -11.20
C SER A 84 -14.68 -7.05 -9.86
N GLN A 85 -14.04 -5.86 -9.87
CA GLN A 85 -13.63 -5.18 -8.65
C GLN A 85 -14.78 -4.33 -8.07
N PRO A 86 -15.35 -4.68 -6.91
CA PRO A 86 -16.56 -4.02 -6.40
C PRO A 86 -16.33 -2.58 -5.92
N TYR A 87 -15.10 -2.20 -5.57
CA TYR A 87 -14.79 -0.93 -4.91
C TYR A 87 -13.75 -0.08 -5.63
N ILE A 88 -13.30 -0.49 -6.82
CA ILE A 88 -12.34 0.31 -7.58
C ILE A 88 -12.99 1.62 -8.01
N GLN A 89 -12.26 2.73 -7.88
CA GLN A 89 -12.70 4.05 -8.32
C GLN A 89 -11.69 4.61 -9.32
N LEU A 90 -12.16 5.24 -10.39
CA LEU A 90 -11.30 5.71 -11.48
C LEU A 90 -10.18 6.65 -11.01
N GLY A 91 -10.50 7.57 -10.10
CA GLY A 91 -9.50 8.50 -9.53
C GLY A 91 -8.43 7.78 -8.70
N GLU A 92 -8.82 6.76 -7.92
CA GLU A 92 -7.88 5.95 -7.14
C GLU A 92 -6.99 5.10 -8.04
N TYR A 93 -7.58 4.46 -9.06
CA TYR A 93 -6.87 3.70 -10.08
C TYR A 93 -5.81 4.57 -10.78
N ALA A 94 -6.22 5.74 -11.29
CA ALA A 94 -5.31 6.65 -11.98
C ALA A 94 -4.16 7.11 -11.08
N ALA A 95 -4.43 7.40 -9.81
CA ALA A 95 -3.41 7.79 -8.84
C ALA A 95 -2.39 6.68 -8.59
N LEU A 96 -2.83 5.42 -8.46
CA LEU A 96 -1.96 4.27 -8.24
C LEU A 96 -1.11 3.92 -9.47
N VAL A 97 -1.68 3.99 -10.67
CA VAL A 97 -0.93 3.83 -11.93
C VAL A 97 0.13 4.92 -12.08
N HIS A 98 -0.22 6.17 -11.76
CA HIS A 98 0.74 7.28 -11.77
C HIS A 98 1.86 7.08 -10.74
N ALA A 99 1.54 6.64 -9.53
CA ALA A 99 2.53 6.31 -8.50
C ALA A 99 3.48 5.19 -8.97
N ALA A 100 2.94 4.12 -9.57
CA ALA A 100 3.73 3.02 -10.13
C ALA A 100 4.69 3.50 -11.23
N ARG A 101 4.26 4.45 -12.06
CA ARG A 101 5.11 5.04 -13.11
C ARG A 101 6.29 5.82 -12.53
N ARG A 102 6.07 6.59 -11.45
CA ARG A 102 7.13 7.38 -10.79
C ARG A 102 8.15 6.51 -10.06
N LYS A 103 7.73 5.35 -9.56
CA LYS A 103 8.55 4.42 -8.77
C LYS A 103 9.45 3.48 -9.60
N ARG A 104 9.44 3.58 -10.94
CA ARG A 104 10.23 2.75 -11.87
C ARG A 104 11.73 2.63 -11.53
N GLU A 105 12.27 3.56 -10.76
CA GLU A 105 13.72 3.74 -10.56
C GLU A 105 14.24 3.19 -9.21
N GLN A 106 13.38 2.72 -8.31
CA GLN A 106 13.82 2.17 -7.03
C GLN A 106 13.86 0.65 -7.05
N LEU A 107 15.03 0.09 -6.70
CA LEU A 107 15.18 -1.35 -6.51
C LEU A 107 14.31 -1.80 -5.33
N PRO A 108 13.59 -2.93 -5.45
CA PRO A 108 12.90 -3.52 -4.32
C PRO A 108 13.88 -3.83 -3.19
N ILE A 109 13.50 -3.51 -1.95
CA ILE A 109 14.22 -3.97 -0.75
C ILE A 109 14.22 -5.50 -0.71
N ASP A 110 15.25 -6.11 -0.12
CA ASP A 110 15.25 -7.57 0.08
C ASP A 110 14.03 -7.98 0.91
N GLN A 111 13.25 -8.89 0.35
CA GLN A 111 11.98 -9.35 0.91
C GLN A 111 12.17 -10.57 1.80
N ASN A 112 13.34 -11.22 1.76
CA ASN A 112 13.66 -12.36 2.62
C ASN A 112 14.06 -11.87 4.01
N ASP A 113 14.80 -10.77 4.10
CA ASP A 113 15.13 -10.14 5.37
C ASP A 113 14.08 -9.07 5.74
N ILE A 114 13.02 -9.52 6.42
CA ILE A 114 11.97 -8.61 6.90
C ILE A 114 12.49 -7.62 7.94
N THR A 115 13.62 -7.90 8.59
CA THR A 115 14.14 -7.06 9.69
C THR A 115 14.63 -5.71 9.18
N LEU A 116 15.00 -5.61 7.90
CA LEU A 116 15.41 -4.36 7.26
C LEU A 116 14.33 -3.26 7.33
N ARG A 117 13.05 -3.65 7.41
CA ARG A 117 11.92 -2.70 7.47
C ARG A 117 11.46 -2.38 8.89
N LEU A 118 11.91 -3.15 9.88
CA LEU A 118 11.48 -3.02 11.27
C LEU A 118 11.85 -1.66 11.90
N PRO A 119 13.07 -1.12 11.70
CA PRO A 119 13.43 0.17 12.31
C PRO A 119 12.51 1.32 11.90
N ALA A 120 12.14 1.40 10.61
CA ALA A 120 11.25 2.44 10.11
C ALA A 120 9.82 2.29 10.67
N ALA A 121 9.32 1.06 10.80
CA ALA A 121 8.02 0.79 11.41
C ALA A 121 7.98 1.14 12.90
N LEU A 122 9.05 0.83 13.64
CA LEU A 122 9.18 1.20 15.06
C LEU A 122 9.22 2.73 15.22
N ALA A 123 9.97 3.44 14.37
CA ALA A 123 10.05 4.89 14.41
C ALA A 123 8.67 5.56 14.19
N LEU A 124 7.87 5.04 13.24
CA LEU A 124 6.51 5.54 13.00
C LEU A 124 5.61 5.38 14.23
N VAL A 125 5.65 4.22 14.89
CA VAL A 125 4.79 3.94 16.06
C VAL A 125 5.27 4.70 17.29
N ALA A 126 6.57 4.88 17.48
CA ALA A 126 7.15 5.63 18.60
C ALA A 126 6.90 7.14 18.50
N GLY A 127 6.70 7.67 17.30
CA GLY A 127 6.44 9.10 17.06
C GLY A 127 4.96 9.52 17.14
N ARG A 128 4.06 8.62 17.56
CA ARG A 128 2.62 8.87 17.64
C ARG A 128 2.18 9.36 19.01
#